data_AF-A0A9D8LIB6-F1
#
_entry.id   AF-A0A9D8LIB6-F1
#
_cell.length_a   1.000
_cell.length_b   1.000
_cell.length_c   1.000
_cell.angle_alpha   90.00
_cell.angle_beta   90.00
_cell.angle_gamma   90.00
#
_symmetry.space_group_name_H-M   'P 1'
#
loop_
_entity.id
_entity.type
_entity.pdbx_description
1 polymer ?
#
loop_
_entity_poly.entity_id
_entity_poly.type
_entity_poly.pdbx_seq_one_letter_code
_entity_poly.pdbx_strand_id
1 'polypeptide(L)' 'TSKIGEDQMFYCQQRGLSEEEAVALIVNGFVKEVLQQLPMEFAVEAQKLITISLEGSVG' A
#
# COMPACT_ATOMS: atom_id res chain seq x y z
N THR A 1 -9.36 11.79 0.78
CA THR A 1 -9.26 10.35 1.08
C THR A 1 -9.10 9.60 -0.22
N SER A 2 -7.87 9.33 -0.63
CA SER A 2 -7.63 8.49 -1.81
C SER A 2 -8.07 7.06 -1.45
N LYS A 3 -9.21 6.62 -1.98
CA LYS A 3 -9.64 5.23 -1.88
C LYS A 3 -8.97 4.45 -3.00
N ILE A 4 -8.61 3.20 -2.73
CA ILE A 4 -8.19 2.28 -3.80
C ILE A 4 -9.39 2.09 -4.72
N GLY A 5 -9.20 2.32 -6.03
CA GLY A 5 -10.28 2.15 -7.00
C GLY A 5 -10.63 0.68 -7.18
N GLU A 6 -11.91 0.34 -7.18
CA GLU A 6 -12.41 -1.02 -7.40
C GLU A 6 -11.90 -1.62 -8.72
N ASP A 7 -11.77 -0.80 -9.77
CA ASP A 7 -11.22 -1.20 -11.06
C ASP A 7 -9.75 -1.68 -10.97
N GLN A 8 -8.94 -1.04 -10.11
CA GLN A 8 -7.54 -1.43 -9.91
C GLN A 8 -7.45 -2.76 -9.15
N MET A 9 -8.31 -2.94 -8.15
CA MET A 9 -8.40 -4.21 -7.43
C MET A 9 -8.90 -5.34 -8.32
N PHE A 10 -9.93 -5.10 -9.11
CA PHE A 10 -10.44 -6.07 -10.07
C PHE A 10 -9.37 -6.45 -11.09
N TYR A 11 -8.62 -5.48 -11.62
CA TYR A 11 -7.52 -5.74 -12.57
C TYR A 11 -6.39 -6.60 -11.96
N CYS A 12 -6.06 -6.37 -10.69
CA CYS A 12 -5.07 -7.17 -9.97
C CYS A 12 -5.58 -8.59 -9.69
N GLN A 13 -6.83 -8.72 -9.24
CA GLN A 13 -7.47 -10.02 -9.00
C GLN A 13 -7.60 -10.85 -10.29
N GLN A 14 -7.93 -10.22 -11.42
CA GLN A 14 -7.95 -10.89 -12.74
C GLN A 14 -6.58 -11.40 -13.19
N ARG A 15 -5.48 -10.88 -12.63
CA ARG A 15 -4.11 -11.40 -12.83
C ARG A 15 -3.73 -12.50 -11.85
N GLY A 16 -4.65 -12.91 -10.97
CA GLY A 16 -4.40 -13.91 -9.95
C GLY A 16 -3.69 -13.37 -8.71
N LEU A 17 -3.63 -12.04 -8.53
CA LEU A 17 -3.14 -11.45 -7.27
C LEU A 17 -4.24 -11.55 -6.22
N SER A 18 -3.87 -11.97 -5.00
CA SER A 18 -4.78 -11.87 -3.86
C SER A 18 -5.08 -10.40 -3.54
N GLU A 19 -6.18 -10.17 -2.82
CA GLU A 19 -6.58 -8.82 -2.40
C GLU A 19 -5.47 -8.14 -1.59
N GLU A 20 -4.84 -8.85 -0.66
CA GLU A 20 -3.71 -8.34 0.13
C GLU A 20 -2.51 -7.97 -0.74
N GLU A 21 -2.13 -8.82 -1.72
CA GLU A 21 -1.01 -8.53 -2.63
C GLU A 21 -1.31 -7.33 -3.52
N ALA A 22 -2.54 -7.20 -4.01
CA ALA A 22 -2.98 -6.09 -4.82
C ALA A 22 -2.96 -4.77 -4.04
N VAL A 23 -3.49 -4.78 -2.81
CA VAL A 23 -3.44 -3.64 -1.91
C VAL A 23 -1.99 -3.28 -1.58
N ALA A 24 -1.16 -4.26 -1.23
CA ALA A 24 0.26 -4.04 -0.95
C ALA A 24 0.99 -3.44 -2.16
N LEU A 25 0.70 -3.90 -3.39
CA LEU A 25 1.29 -3.35 -4.61
C LEU A 25 0.93 -1.88 -4.82
N ILE A 26 -0.36 -1.54 -4.69
CA ILE A 26 -0.88 -0.19 -4.89
C ILE A 26 -0.35 0.77 -3.82
N VAL A 27 -0.38 0.35 -2.55
CA VAL A 27 0.12 1.14 -1.42
C VAL A 27 1.63 1.32 -1.51
N ASN A 28 2.41 0.27 -1.80
CA ASN A 28 3.86 0.40 -1.95
C ASN A 28 4.24 1.34 -3.11
N GLY A 29 3.49 1.29 -4.22
CA GLY A 29 3.68 2.21 -5.34
C GLY A 29 3.49 3.68 -4.95
N PHE A 30 2.42 3.97 -4.20
CA PHE A 30 2.11 5.31 -3.71
C PHE A 30 3.10 5.81 -2.65
N VAL A 31 3.44 4.93 -1.71
CA VAL A 31 4.31 5.24 -0.57
C VAL A 31 5.76 5.43 -1.01
N LYS A 32 6.21 4.76 -2.07
CA LYS A 32 7.59 4.87 -2.56
C LYS A 32 7.99 6.31 -2.92
N GLU A 33 7.11 7.06 -3.58
CA GLU A 33 7.38 8.46 -3.93
C GLU A 33 7.43 9.35 -2.68
N VAL A 34 6.57 9.08 -1.69
CA VAL A 34 6.54 9.80 -0.41
C VAL A 34 7.81 9.50 0.41
N LEU A 35 8.21 8.23 0.50
CA LEU A 35 9.42 7.81 1.22
C LEU A 35 10.69 8.37 0.60
N GLN A 36 10.73 8.55 -0.73
CA GLN A 36 11.87 9.19 -1.41
C GLN A 36 12.02 10.68 -1.11
N GLN A 37 10.92 11.36 -0.76
CA GLN A 37 10.96 12.76 -0.33
C GLN A 37 11.15 12.90 1.19
N LEU A 38 11.01 11.81 1.94
CA LEU A 38 11.13 11.81 3.38
C LEU A 38 12.60 11.64 3.82
N PRO A 39 13.06 12.37 4.85
CA PRO A 39 14.38 12.14 5.41
C PRO A 39 14.50 10.70 5.94
N MET A 40 15.69 10.09 5.79
CA MET A 40 15.91 8.67 6.11
C MET A 40 15.49 8.28 7.53
N GLU A 41 15.62 9.21 8.49
CA GLU A 41 15.25 9.02 9.89
C GLU A 41 13.75 8.79 10.09
N PHE A 42 12.91 9.33 9.22
CA PHE A 42 11.44 9.21 9.31
C PHE A 42 10.89 8.12 8.38
N ALA A 43 11.62 7.77 7.32
CA ALA A 43 11.19 6.76 6.35
C ALA A 43 11.04 5.37 6.99
N VAL A 44 11.95 5.03 7.90
CA VAL A 44 11.94 3.74 8.63
C VAL A 44 10.72 3.61 9.54
N GLU A 45 10.30 4.70 10.17
CA GLU A 45 9.15 4.69 11.09
C GLU A 45 7.81 4.68 10.33
N ALA A 46 7.73 5.43 9.23
CA ALA A 46 6.57 5.43 8.34
C ALA A 46 6.33 4.04 7.72
N GLN A 47 7.39 3.34 7.30
CA GLN A 47 7.29 1.99 6.74
C GLN A 47 6.64 1.02 7.74
N LYS A 48 7.03 1.08 9.03
CA LYS A 48 6.48 0.21 10.08
C LYS A 48 5.00 0.51 10.36
N LEU A 49 4.63 1.78 10.44
CA LEU A 49 3.25 2.20 10.68
C LEU A 49 2.30 1.76 9.56
N ILE A 50 2.78 1.77 8.31
CA ILE A 50 2.00 1.35 7.14
C ILE A 50 1.72 -0.14 7.19
N THR A 51 2.72 -0.98 7.51
CA THR A 51 2.53 -2.42 7.66
C THR A 51 1.50 -2.75 8.75
N ILE A 52 1.59 -2.10 9.91
CA ILE A 52 0.66 -2.32 11.03
C ILE A 52 -0.77 -1.88 10.66
N SER A 53 -0.92 -0.77 9.94
CA SER A 53 -2.24 -0.29 9.50
C SER A 53 -2.87 -1.20 8.44
N LEU A 54 -2.05 -1.83 7.59
CA LEU A 54 -2.51 -2.81 6.59
C LEU A 54 -3.00 -4.09 7.25
N GLU A 55 -2.28 -4.63 8.23
CA GLU A 55 -2.72 -5.81 8.99
C GLU A 55 -4.03 -5.58 9.76
N GLY A 56 -4.30 -4.33 10.19
CA GLY A 56 -5.52 -3.99 10.92
C GLY A 56 -6.73 -3.57 10.06
N SER A 57 -6.56 -3.38 8.74
CA SER A 57 -7.59 -2.83 7.86
C SER A 57 -8.18 -3.86 6.88
N VAL A 58 -7.71 -5.11 6.90
CA VAL A 58 -8.33 -6.24 6.19
C VAL A 58 -9.32 -6.89 7.15
N GLY A 59 -10.53 -6.35 7.21
CA GLY A 59 -11.64 -6.81 8.06
C GLY A 59 -12.98 -6.31 7.55
#